data_AF-A0A6P0STS0-F1
#
_entry.id   AF-A0A6P0STS0-F1
#
_cell.length_a   1.000
_cell.length_b   1.000
_cell.length_c   1.000
_cell.angle_alpha   90.00
_cell.angle_beta   90.00
_cell.angle_gamma   90.00
#
_symmetry.space_group_name_H-M   'P 1'
#
loop_
_entity.id
_entity.type
_entity.pdbx_description
1 polymer ?
#
loop_
_entity_poly.entity_id
_entity_poly.type
_entity_poly.pdbx_seq_one_letter_code
_entity_poly.pdbx_strand_id
1 'polypeptide(L)' 'VLADVLDTIEQIVGHPIKKNYIEKAKGDARHTAADITKAKTLLSYQPQVSLSEGLAQEWEWIQNLYAPV' A
#
# COMPACT_ATOMS: atom_id res chain seq x y z
N VAL A 1 4.06 -4.32 -9.55
CA VAL A 1 3.79 -4.09 -8.10
C VAL A 1 3.81 -2.61 -7.76
N LEU A 2 4.97 -1.94 -7.68
CA LEU A 2 5.00 -0.52 -7.27
C LEU A 2 4.16 0.40 -8.19
N ALA A 3 4.27 0.23 -9.51
CA ALA A 3 3.45 1.00 -10.46
C ALA A 3 1.94 0.78 -10.24
N ASP A 4 1.52 -0.49 -10.12
CA ASP A 4 0.11 -0.86 -9.88
C ASP A 4 -0.43 -0.27 -8.55
N VAL A 5 0.42 -0.21 -7.52
CA VAL A 5 0.08 0.43 -6.24
C VAL A 5 -0.09 1.94 -6.41
N LEU A 6 0.81 2.60 -7.15
CA LEU A 6 0.67 4.02 -7.45
C LEU A 6 -0.61 4.30 -8.25
N ASP A 7 -0.95 3.46 -9.22
CA ASP A 7 -2.20 3.57 -9.98
C ASP A 7 -3.42 3.44 -9.05
N THR A 8 -3.38 2.51 -8.09
CA THR A 8 -4.43 2.34 -7.07
C THR A 8 -4.56 3.59 -6.19
N ILE A 9 -3.44 4.17 -5.76
CA ILE A 9 -3.43 5.41 -4.97
C ILE A 9 -3.98 6.59 -5.80
N GLU A 10 -3.65 6.70 -7.09
CA GLU A 10 -4.22 7.72 -7.99
C GLU A 10 -5.75 7.64 -8.03
N GLN A 11 -6.32 6.43 -8.09
CA GLN A 11 -7.77 6.24 -8.04
C GLN A 11 -8.36 6.64 -6.68
N ILE A 12 -7.71 6.28 -5.58
CA ILE A 12 -8.17 6.58 -4.21
C ILE A 12 -8.15 8.09 -3.93
N VAL A 13 -7.06 8.76 -4.30
CA VAL A 13 -6.87 10.21 -4.07
C VAL A 13 -7.70 11.04 -5.06
N GLY A 14 -8.11 10.46 -6.19
CA GLY A 14 -8.89 11.14 -7.24
C GLY A 14 -8.11 12.20 -8.02
N HIS A 15 -6.78 12.19 -7.92
CA HIS A 15 -5.89 13.14 -8.59
C HIS A 15 -4.70 12.41 -9.21
N PRO A 16 -4.20 12.87 -10.37
CA PRO A 16 -3.05 12.27 -11.01
C PRO A 16 -1.78 12.45 -10.17
N ILE A 17 -0.99 11.38 -10.05
CA ILE A 17 0.30 11.36 -9.36
C ILE A 17 1.41 11.45 -10.40
N LYS A 18 2.23 12.51 -10.29
CA LYS A 18 3.42 12.65 -11.12
C LYS A 18 4.49 11.62 -10.70
N LYS A 19 4.74 10.64 -11.56
CA LYS A 19 5.77 9.59 -11.35
C LYS A 19 7.13 10.08 -11.87
N ASN A 20 8.13 10.12 -10.99
CA ASN A 20 9.52 10.41 -11.38
C ASN A 20 10.37 9.16 -11.19
N TYR A 21 10.90 8.61 -12.28
CA TYR A 21 11.72 7.39 -12.25
C TYR A 21 13.17 7.77 -11.98
N ILE A 22 13.70 7.31 -10.84
CA ILE A 22 15.07 7.53 -10.42
C ILE A 22 15.81 6.20 -10.28
N GLU A 23 17.10 6.27 -9.99
CA GLU A 23 17.91 5.08 -9.70
C GLU A 23 17.38 4.32 -8.48
N LYS A 24 17.52 2.99 -8.51
CA LYS A 24 17.12 2.14 -7.39
C LYS A 24 17.99 2.44 -6.18
N ALA A 25 17.37 2.52 -5.00
CA ALA A 25 18.13 2.66 -3.77
C ALA A 25 18.96 1.39 -3.53
N LYS A 26 20.22 1.58 -3.12
CA LYS A 26 21.14 0.48 -2.83
C LYS A 26 20.62 -0.29 -1.62
N GLY A 27 20.33 -1.58 -1.81
CA GLY A 27 19.81 -2.46 -0.76
C GLY A 27 18.33 -2.81 -0.90
N ASP A 28 17.60 -2.14 -1.79
CA ASP A 28 16.19 -2.47 -2.03
C ASP A 28 16.04 -3.84 -2.67
N ALA A 29 15.25 -4.69 -2.02
CA ALA A 29 14.82 -5.94 -2.61
C ALA A 29 13.84 -5.66 -3.77
N ARG A 30 14.06 -6.31 -4.91
CA ARG A 30 13.26 -6.05 -6.13
C ARG A 30 11.77 -6.42 -5.97
N HIS A 31 11.50 -7.57 -5.36
CA HIS A 31 10.16 -8.03 -5.02
C HIS A 31 10.26 -8.85 -3.73
N THR A 32 9.36 -8.60 -2.80
CA THR A 32 9.26 -9.34 -1.54
C THR A 32 7.80 -9.70 -1.28
N ALA A 33 7.59 -10.90 -0.75
CA ALA A 33 6.28 -11.39 -0.35
C ALA A 33 6.48 -12.39 0.79
N ALA A 34 5.50 -12.49 1.69
CA ALA A 34 5.52 -13.44 2.78
C ALA A 34 4.68 -14.68 2.41
N ASP A 35 5.25 -15.87 2.60
CA ASP A 35 4.44 -17.09 2.72
C ASP A 35 3.79 -17.10 4.11
N ILE A 36 2.48 -16.91 4.14
CA ILE A 36 1.70 -16.85 5.39
C ILE A 36 1.15 -18.21 5.82
N THR A 37 1.53 -19.31 5.15
CA THR A 37 1.02 -20.67 5.42
C THR A 37 1.18 -21.04 6.89
N LYS A 38 2.34 -20.75 7.50
CA LYS A 38 2.58 -21.07 8.92
C LYS A 38 1.63 -20.32 9.86
N ALA A 39 1.41 -19.03 9.63
CA ALA A 39 0.48 -18.23 10.43
C ALA A 39 -0.96 -18.68 10.24
N LYS A 40 -1.36 -19.00 9.00
CA LYS A 40 -2.67 -19.56 8.69
C LYS A 40 -2.92 -20.87 9.41
N THR A 41 -1.95 -21.79 9.43
CA THR A 41 -2.08 -23.10 10.08
C THR A 41 -2.13 -22.99 11.60
N LEU A 42 -1.26 -22.18 12.21
CA LEU A 42 -1.10 -22.14 13.67
C LEU A 42 -2.10 -21.21 14.36
N LEU A 43 -2.51 -20.13 13.69
CA LEU A 43 -3.29 -19.05 14.29
C LEU A 43 -4.64 -18.83 13.60
N SER A 44 -4.96 -19.64 12.58
CA SER A 44 -6.09 -19.36 11.67
C SER A 44 -6.02 -17.95 11.08
N TYR A 45 -4.80 -17.39 10.95
CA TYR A 45 -4.60 -16.04 10.47
C TYR A 45 -5.01 -15.92 9.01
N GLN A 46 -5.81 -14.91 8.71
CA GLN A 46 -6.19 -14.50 7.37
C GLN A 46 -6.21 -12.97 7.31
N PRO A 47 -5.51 -12.33 6.35
CA PRO A 47 -5.65 -10.90 6.11
C PRO A 47 -7.12 -10.56 5.82
N GLN A 48 -7.68 -9.61 6.56
CA GLN A 48 -9.08 -9.17 6.41
C GLN A 48 -9.23 -7.91 5.57
N VAL A 49 -8.12 -7.21 5.33
CA VAL A 49 -8.09 -5.95 4.61
C VAL A 49 -7.27 -6.15 3.36
N SER A 50 -7.86 -5.88 2.20
CA SER A 50 -7.14 -5.87 0.93
C SER A 50 -6.20 -4.67 0.84
N LEU A 51 -5.24 -4.70 -0.09
CA LEU A 51 -4.32 -3.59 -0.28
C LEU A 51 -5.06 -2.28 -0.63
N SER A 52 -6.08 -2.35 -1.51
CA SER A 52 -6.87 -1.19 -1.91
C SER A 52 -7.63 -0.59 -0.71
N GLU A 53 -8.30 -1.42 0.08
CA GLU A 53 -9.03 -0.97 1.27
C GLU A 53 -8.09 -0.35 2.31
N GLY A 54 -6.93 -0.97 2.55
CA GLY A 54 -5.93 -0.44 3.48
C GLY A 54 -5.37 0.91 3.04
N LEU A 55 -5.08 1.07 1.75
CA LEU A 55 -4.64 2.36 1.19
C LEU A 55 -5.73 3.43 1.28
N ALA A 56 -7.00 3.07 1.10
CA ALA A 56 -8.12 3.99 1.23
C ALA A 56 -8.32 4.47 2.68
N GLN A 57 -8.22 3.54 3.65
CA GLN A 57 -8.28 3.87 5.08
C GLN A 57 -7.10 4.76 5.51
N GLU A 58 -5.89 4.48 5.01
CA GLU A 58 -4.72 5.33 5.25
C GLU A 58 -4.94 6.75 4.69
N TRP A 59 -5.50 6.87 3.48
CA TRP A 59 -5.79 8.17 2.89
C TRP A 59 -6.82 8.95 3.72
N GLU A 60 -7.91 8.31 4.15
CA GLU A 60 -8.90 8.91 5.05
C GLU A 60 -8.25 9.39 6.36
N TRP A 61 -7.37 8.58 6.95
CA TRP A 61 -6.63 8.95 8.15
C TRP A 61 -5.73 10.19 7.93
N ILE A 62 -5.00 10.24 6.81
CA ILE A 62 -4.19 11.41 6.43
C ILE A 62 -5.06 12.66 6.27
N GLN A 63 -6.21 12.56 5.60
CA GLN A 63 -7.13 13.69 5.43
C GLN A 63 -7.62 14.22 6.78
N ASN A 64 -7.96 13.33 7.72
CA ASN A 64 -8.38 13.70 9.06
C ASN A 64 -7.24 14.34 9.87
N LEU A 65 -6.01 13.85 9.72
CA LEU A 65 -4.83 14.37 10.43
C LEU A 65 -4.49 15.82 10.03
N TYR A 66 -4.70 16.16 8.77
CA TYR A 66 -4.40 17.49 8.21
C TYR A 66 -5.64 18.35 7.93
N ALA A 67 -6.81 17.95 8.43
CA ALA A 67 -8.02 18.73 8.29
C ALA A 67 -7.83 20.11 8.97
N PRO A 68 -8.17 21.23 8.30
CA PRO A 68 -8.14 22.53 8.94
C PRO A 68 -9.12 22.56 10.11
N VAL A 69 -8.69 23.17 11.21
CA VAL A 69 -9.50 23.40 12.43
C VAL A 69 -10.69 24.29 12.15
#